data_AF-A0A6V7XSJ8-F1
#
_entry.id   AF-A0A6V7XSJ8-F1
#
_cell.length_a   1.000
_cell.length_b   1.000
_cell.length_c   1.000
_cell.angle_alpha   90.00
_cell.angle_beta   90.00
_cell.angle_gamma   90.00
#
_symmetry.space_group_name_H-M   'P 1'
#
loop_
_entity.id
_entity.type
_entity.pdbx_description
1 polymer ?
#
loop_
_entity_poly.entity_id
_entity_poly.type
_entity_poly.pdbx_seq_one_letter_code
_entity_poly.pdbx_strand_id
1 'polypeptide(L)'
;MFIISWWTALLTFFFFVAIYIYVAHRKLTSIGVHLHKLILSKCFTICFKLERTEEHVKNYRPQILVLSGNPASRAGLVDFAYSITKGNSLLMCGYIIPYKPCNTVFTMLQTFNQQLRDWFVSRHLKGTFAVTVANPNLRAGAQTLLQIAGLGKLRTNIILMGFKQIGHKIAHLKE
;
A
#
# COMPACT_ATOMS: atom_id res chain seq x y z
N MET A 1 36.95 33.78 -5.44
CA MET A 1 36.38 35.13 -5.69
C MET A 1 36.58 36.06 -4.50
N PHE A 2 36.32 35.64 -3.26
CA PHE A 2 36.52 36.49 -2.07
C PHE A 2 37.94 37.06 -1.88
N ILE A 3 38.99 36.29 -2.25
CA ILE A 3 40.40 36.73 -2.15
C ILE A 3 40.77 37.78 -3.22
N ILE A 4 40.09 37.80 -4.36
CA ILE A 4 40.40 38.69 -5.50
C ILE A 4 39.62 40.00 -5.38
N SER A 5 38.32 39.92 -5.12
CA SER A 5 37.49 41.09 -4.83
C SER A 5 36.28 40.67 -4.00
N TRP A 6 36.24 41.17 -2.76
CA TRP A 6 35.20 40.81 -1.81
C TRP A 6 33.81 41.33 -2.21
N TRP A 7 33.74 42.51 -2.86
CA TRP A 7 32.48 43.10 -3.31
C TRP A 7 31.83 42.31 -4.45
N THR A 8 32.60 41.90 -5.47
CA THR A 8 32.04 41.10 -6.58
C THR A 8 31.56 39.73 -6.11
N ALA A 9 32.21 39.15 -5.10
CA ALA A 9 31.80 37.90 -4.48
C ALA A 9 30.46 38.03 -3.74
N LEU A 10 30.24 39.14 -3.02
CA LEU A 10 28.97 39.45 -2.37
C LEU A 10 27.83 39.61 -3.40
N LEU A 11 28.10 40.30 -4.51
CA LEU A 11 27.12 40.52 -5.56
C LEU A 11 26.69 39.20 -6.23
N THR A 12 27.64 38.34 -6.59
CA THR A 12 27.33 37.03 -7.21
C THR A 12 26.60 36.10 -6.25
N PHE A 13 26.98 36.09 -4.97
CA PHE A 13 26.27 35.33 -3.93
C PHE A 13 24.81 35.79 -3.80
N PHE A 14 24.55 37.10 -3.77
CA PHE A 14 23.19 37.64 -3.75
C PHE A 14 22.37 37.19 -4.96
N PHE A 15 22.94 37.23 -6.18
CA PHE A 15 22.25 36.73 -7.37
C PHE A 15 21.93 35.23 -7.28
N PHE A 16 22.86 34.39 -6.81
CA PHE A 16 22.60 32.97 -6.61
C PHE A 16 21.50 32.72 -5.57
N VAL A 17 21.50 33.45 -4.46
CA VAL A 17 20.46 33.35 -3.43
C VAL A 17 19.11 33.83 -3.97
N ALA A 18 19.08 34.92 -4.73
CA ALA A 18 17.85 35.43 -5.34
C ALA A 18 17.25 34.43 -6.34
N ILE A 19 18.09 33.82 -7.19
CA ILE A 19 17.67 32.76 -8.12
C ILE A 19 17.21 31.51 -7.34
N TYR A 20 17.92 31.13 -6.28
CA TYR A 20 17.56 30.00 -5.43
C TYR A 20 16.18 30.20 -4.78
N ILE A 21 15.95 31.37 -4.16
CA ILE A 21 14.66 31.75 -3.56
C ILE A 21 13.56 31.76 -4.63
N TYR A 22 13.85 32.30 -5.82
CA TYR A 22 12.89 32.34 -6.93
C TYR A 22 12.47 30.94 -7.39
N VAL A 23 13.42 30.01 -7.56
CA VAL A 23 13.14 28.61 -7.92
C VAL A 23 12.43 27.88 -6.80
N ALA A 24 12.83 28.09 -5.54
CA ALA A 24 12.21 27.46 -4.37
C ALA A 24 10.74 27.89 -4.18
N HIS A 25 10.41 29.15 -4.48
CA HIS A 25 9.03 29.66 -4.37
C HIS A 25 8.13 29.24 -5.54
N ARG A 26 8.69 28.93 -6.72
CA ARG A 26 7.91 28.25 -7.75
C ARG A 26 7.74 26.79 -7.36
N LYS A 27 6.60 26.50 -6.73
CA LYS A 27 6.09 25.14 -6.50
C LYS A 27 5.80 24.48 -7.86
N LEU A 28 6.85 24.08 -8.55
CA LEU A 28 6.80 23.43 -9.86
C LEU A 28 6.17 22.05 -9.67
N THR A 29 4.97 21.87 -10.19
CA THR A 29 4.30 20.56 -10.31
C THR A 29 5.23 19.51 -10.95
N SER A 30 6.18 19.93 -11.79
CA SER A 30 7.21 19.06 -12.36
C SER A 30 8.14 18.42 -11.31
N ILE A 31 8.51 19.10 -10.23
CA ILE A 31 9.39 18.54 -9.17
C ILE A 31 8.73 17.32 -8.52
N GLY A 32 7.42 17.38 -8.27
CA GLY A 32 6.66 16.24 -7.75
C GLY A 32 6.64 15.05 -8.71
N VAL A 33 6.49 15.31 -10.01
CA VAL A 33 6.52 14.27 -11.05
C VAL A 33 7.92 13.66 -11.20
N HIS A 34 8.97 14.48 -11.15
CA HIS A 34 10.36 14.00 -11.17
C HIS A 34 10.69 13.15 -9.93
N LEU A 35 10.24 13.58 -8.75
CA LEU A 35 10.42 12.83 -7.51
C LEU A 35 9.68 11.49 -7.55
N HIS A 36 8.44 11.46 -8.05
CA HIS A 36 7.67 10.24 -8.22
C HIS A 36 8.39 9.25 -9.15
N LYS A 37 8.91 9.72 -10.29
CA LYS A 37 9.71 8.90 -11.22
C LYS A 37 10.93 8.31 -10.54
N LEU A 38 11.68 9.12 -9.79
CA LEU A 38 12.86 8.67 -9.06
C LEU A 38 12.53 7.58 -8.03
N ILE A 39 11.47 7.79 -7.23
CA ILE A 39 11.01 6.82 -6.23
C ILE A 39 10.59 5.52 -6.91
N LEU A 40 9.81 5.59 -7.98
CA LEU A 40 9.35 4.42 -8.71
C LEU A 40 10.52 3.59 -9.27
N SER A 41 11.50 4.24 -9.92
CA SER A 41 12.69 3.56 -10.43
C SER A 41 13.49 2.89 -9.30
N LYS A 42 13.68 3.57 -8.16
CA LYS A 42 14.35 2.98 -6.99
C LYS A 42 13.59 1.78 -6.44
N CYS A 43 12.28 1.89 -6.27
CA CYS A 43 11.44 0.78 -5.81
C CYS A 43 11.55 -0.42 -6.75
N PHE A 44 11.50 -0.20 -8.07
CA PHE A 44 11.65 -1.27 -9.05
C PHE A 44 13.01 -1.96 -8.95
N THR A 45 14.12 -1.22 -8.86
CA THR A 45 15.45 -1.80 -8.65
C THR A 45 15.55 -2.60 -7.35
N ILE A 46 14.94 -2.11 -6.27
CA ILE A 46 14.92 -2.81 -4.97
C ILE A 46 14.11 -4.11 -5.07
N CYS A 47 12.91 -4.07 -5.65
CA CYS A 47 12.07 -5.26 -5.86
C CYS A 47 12.81 -6.30 -6.73
N PHE A 48 13.47 -5.87 -7.80
CA PHE A 48 14.24 -6.76 -8.65
C PHE A 48 15.47 -7.36 -7.95
N LYS A 49 16.14 -6.60 -7.07
CA LYS A 49 17.22 -7.12 -6.22
C LYS A 49 16.69 -8.14 -5.21
N LEU A 50 15.48 -7.92 -4.69
CA LEU A 50 14.82 -8.86 -3.78
C LEU A 50 14.58 -10.20 -4.48
N GLU A 51 14.13 -10.22 -5.73
CA GLU A 51 13.97 -11.46 -6.53
C GLU A 51 15.23 -12.33 -6.56
N ARG A 52 16.40 -11.71 -6.69
CA ARG A 52 17.69 -12.43 -6.77
C ARG A 52 18.23 -12.88 -5.41
N THR A 53 17.68 -12.36 -4.32
CA THR A 53 18.18 -12.67 -2.97
C THR A 53 17.59 -14.00 -2.51
N GLU A 54 18.42 -14.99 -2.18
CA GLU A 54 17.92 -16.27 -1.67
C GLU A 54 17.28 -16.12 -0.29
N GLU A 55 16.10 -16.71 -0.12
CA GLU A 55 15.44 -16.76 1.18
C GLU A 55 15.98 -17.97 1.95
N HIS A 56 16.75 -17.72 3.00
CA HIS A 56 17.13 -18.77 3.93
C HIS A 56 15.95 -19.10 4.87
N VAL A 57 15.71 -20.40 5.10
CA VAL A 57 14.65 -20.92 5.99
C VAL A 57 14.69 -20.30 7.40
N LYS A 58 15.87 -19.86 7.85
CA LYS A 58 16.08 -19.21 9.16
C LYS A 58 15.61 -17.75 9.23
N ASN A 59 15.24 -17.12 8.11
CA ASN A 59 14.84 -15.71 8.04
C ASN A 59 13.41 -15.55 7.50
N TYR A 60 12.49 -16.34 8.04
CA TYR A 60 11.08 -16.25 7.69
C TYR A 60 10.49 -14.88 8.08
N ARG A 61 9.71 -14.27 7.17
CA ARG A 61 8.95 -13.04 7.44
C ARG A 61 7.45 -13.27 7.19
N PRO A 62 6.57 -12.96 8.16
CA PRO A 62 5.13 -13.13 7.96
C PRO A 62 4.59 -12.06 7.01
N GLN A 63 4.05 -12.47 5.87
CA GLN A 63 3.39 -11.60 4.89
C GLN A 63 1.92 -12.01 4.82
N ILE A 64 1.03 -11.20 5.38
CA ILE A 64 -0.33 -11.63 5.72
C ILE A 64 -1.34 -11.05 4.73
N LEU A 65 -2.19 -11.92 4.16
CA LEU A 65 -3.42 -11.56 3.48
C LEU A 65 -4.59 -11.67 4.45
N VAL A 66 -5.19 -10.55 4.82
CA VAL A 66 -6.34 -10.48 5.71
C VAL A 66 -7.61 -10.42 4.87
N LEU A 67 -8.47 -11.45 4.97
CA LEU A 67 -9.80 -11.43 4.36
C LEU A 67 -10.77 -10.64 5.26
N SER A 68 -10.54 -9.32 5.36
CA SER A 68 -11.32 -8.42 6.21
C SER A 68 -12.68 -8.07 5.61
N GLY A 69 -12.83 -8.13 4.28
CA GLY A 69 -13.90 -7.39 3.63
C GLY A 69 -13.62 -5.90 3.77
N ASN A 70 -14.60 -5.11 4.23
CA ASN A 70 -14.35 -3.72 4.60
C ASN A 70 -13.46 -3.64 5.88
N PRO A 71 -12.20 -3.17 5.79
CA PRO A 71 -11.30 -3.01 6.93
C PRO A 71 -11.86 -2.12 8.03
N ALA A 72 -12.64 -1.09 7.68
CA ALA A 72 -13.22 -0.16 8.65
C ALA A 72 -14.29 -0.83 9.53
N SER A 73 -15.07 -1.78 8.99
CA SER A 73 -16.07 -2.50 9.77
C SER A 73 -15.49 -3.61 10.65
N ARG A 74 -14.28 -4.09 10.33
CA ARG A 74 -13.57 -5.14 11.08
C ARG A 74 -12.18 -4.70 11.51
N ALA A 75 -12.07 -3.48 12.06
CA ALA A 75 -10.80 -2.88 12.43
C ALA A 75 -9.98 -3.76 13.40
N GLY A 76 -10.63 -4.45 14.35
CA GLY A 76 -9.93 -5.33 15.29
C GLY A 76 -9.17 -6.49 14.62
N LEU A 77 -9.65 -7.02 13.49
CA LEU A 77 -8.95 -8.05 12.73
C LEU A 77 -7.70 -7.47 12.04
N VAL A 78 -7.81 -6.24 11.54
CA VAL A 78 -6.70 -5.52 10.89
C VAL A 78 -5.65 -5.13 11.92
N ASP A 79 -6.06 -4.64 13.09
CA ASP A 79 -5.16 -4.28 14.19
C ASP A 79 -4.42 -5.52 14.71
N PHE A 80 -5.11 -6.65 14.85
CA PHE A 80 -4.49 -7.91 15.21
C PHE A 80 -3.44 -8.33 14.17
N ALA A 81 -3.78 -8.30 12.88
CA ALA A 81 -2.83 -8.60 11.82
C ALA A 81 -1.63 -7.65 11.82
N TYR A 82 -1.88 -6.35 12.06
CA TYR A 82 -0.85 -5.33 12.15
C TYR A 82 0.05 -5.52 13.38
N SER A 83 -0.49 -6.02 14.49
CA SER A 83 0.31 -6.34 15.68
C SER A 83 1.34 -7.46 15.41
N ILE A 84 1.03 -8.39 14.49
CA ILE A 84 1.94 -9.46 14.06
C ILE A 84 3.04 -8.91 13.14
N THR A 85 2.68 -8.07 12.17
CA THR A 85 3.64 -7.55 11.17
C THR A 85 4.46 -6.37 11.70
N LYS A 86 3.93 -5.62 12.67
CA LYS A 86 4.48 -4.37 13.25
C LYS A 86 4.87 -3.32 12.21
N GLY A 87 4.28 -3.37 11.02
CA GLY A 87 4.63 -2.49 9.89
C GLY A 87 5.98 -2.79 9.23
N ASN A 88 6.64 -3.90 9.58
CA ASN A 88 7.93 -4.32 9.02
C ASN A 88 7.79 -5.37 7.91
N SER A 89 6.57 -5.83 7.64
CA SER A 89 6.26 -6.81 6.60
C SER A 89 4.98 -6.45 5.85
N LEU A 90 4.76 -7.16 4.74
CA LEU A 90 3.62 -6.93 3.86
C LEU A 90 2.32 -7.38 4.53
N LEU A 91 1.37 -6.46 4.66
CA LEU A 91 0.01 -6.73 5.12
C LEU A 91 -0.98 -6.30 4.03
N MET A 92 -1.73 -7.23 3.45
CA MET A 92 -2.75 -6.93 2.45
C MET A 92 -4.14 -7.18 3.01
N CYS A 93 -5.02 -6.19 2.92
CA CYS A 93 -6.43 -6.32 3.29
C CYS A 93 -7.25 -6.61 2.04
N GLY A 94 -7.73 -7.86 1.93
CA GLY A 94 -8.58 -8.35 0.86
C GLY A 94 -10.05 -7.98 1.07
N TYR A 95 -10.63 -7.30 0.08
CA TYR A 95 -12.06 -7.00 0.03
C TYR A 95 -12.70 -7.61 -1.22
N ILE A 96 -13.48 -8.67 -1.03
CA ILE A 96 -14.21 -9.34 -2.10
C ILE A 96 -15.60 -8.72 -2.20
N ILE A 97 -15.92 -8.16 -3.35
CA ILE A 97 -17.21 -7.50 -3.60
C ILE A 97 -18.10 -8.45 -4.40
N PRO A 98 -19.31 -8.79 -3.91
CA PRO A 98 -20.18 -9.81 -4.49
C PRO A 98 -20.92 -9.34 -5.76
N TYR A 99 -20.19 -8.77 -6.72
CA TYR A 99 -20.70 -8.38 -8.04
C TYR A 99 -19.95 -9.11 -9.15
N LYS A 100 -20.63 -9.31 -10.27
CA LYS A 100 -19.98 -9.78 -11.50
C LYS A 100 -18.99 -8.72 -12.00
N PRO A 101 -17.79 -9.10 -12.47
CA PRO A 101 -16.84 -8.14 -12.99
C PRO A 101 -17.39 -7.46 -14.25
N CYS A 102 -17.43 -6.13 -14.23
CA CYS A 102 -17.78 -5.29 -15.37
C CYS A 102 -17.06 -3.93 -15.25
N ASN A 103 -17.04 -3.13 -16.32
CA ASN A 103 -16.29 -1.86 -16.34
C ASN A 103 -16.73 -0.88 -15.24
N THR A 104 -18.03 -0.79 -14.96
CA THR A 104 -18.54 0.11 -13.91
C THR A 104 -18.10 -0.33 -12.52
N VAL A 105 -18.09 -1.65 -12.26
CA VAL A 105 -17.59 -2.22 -11.01
C VAL A 105 -16.09 -1.99 -10.87
N PHE A 106 -15.32 -2.04 -11.96
CA PHE A 106 -13.88 -1.77 -11.91
C PHE A 106 -13.57 -0.35 -11.45
N THR A 107 -14.28 0.66 -11.95
CA THR A 107 -14.14 2.05 -11.47
C THR A 107 -14.49 2.15 -9.98
N MET A 108 -15.56 1.48 -9.56
CA MET A 108 -15.95 1.45 -8.14
C MET A 108 -14.90 0.75 -7.24
N LEU A 109 -14.27 -0.33 -7.72
CA LEU A 109 -13.15 -0.97 -7.02
C LEU A 109 -11.97 -0.01 -6.84
N GLN A 110 -11.65 0.80 -7.83
CA GLN A 110 -10.58 1.81 -7.71
C GLN A 110 -10.90 2.84 -6.63
N THR A 111 -12.13 3.36 -6.61
CA THR A 111 -12.60 4.28 -5.56
C THR A 111 -12.52 3.65 -4.18
N PHE A 112 -12.95 2.39 -4.03
CA PHE A 112 -12.82 1.69 -2.75
C PHE A 112 -11.36 1.51 -2.33
N ASN A 113 -10.46 1.13 -3.24
CA ASN A 113 -9.05 1.03 -2.89
C ASN A 113 -8.45 2.38 -2.45
N GLN A 114 -8.88 3.50 -3.04
CA GLN A 114 -8.47 4.84 -2.61
C GLN A 114 -8.96 5.15 -1.20
N GLN A 115 -10.27 4.98 -0.95
CA GLN A 115 -10.87 5.20 0.38
C GLN A 115 -10.20 4.34 1.46
N LEU A 116 -9.90 3.07 1.15
CA LEU A 116 -9.21 2.18 2.08
C LEU A 116 -7.76 2.59 2.31
N ARG A 117 -7.06 3.05 1.27
CA ARG A 117 -5.71 3.63 1.42
C ARG A 117 -5.73 4.84 2.34
N ASP A 118 -6.69 5.75 2.17
CA ASP A 118 -6.82 6.93 3.02
C ASP A 118 -7.11 6.55 4.48
N TRP A 119 -7.93 5.52 4.69
CA TRP A 119 -8.19 4.96 6.02
C TRP A 119 -6.95 4.32 6.67
N PHE A 120 -6.09 3.64 5.91
CA PHE A 120 -4.82 3.12 6.44
C PHE A 120 -3.86 4.24 6.82
N VAL A 121 -3.80 5.29 6.00
CA VAL A 121 -2.95 6.48 6.26
C VAL A 121 -3.43 7.20 7.52
N SER A 122 -4.73 7.40 7.69
CA SER A 122 -5.29 8.08 8.86
C SER A 122 -5.08 7.31 10.17
N ARG A 123 -5.00 5.97 10.10
CA ARG A 123 -4.71 5.08 11.24
C ARG A 123 -3.21 4.78 11.41
N HIS A 124 -2.33 5.41 10.63
CA HIS A 124 -0.87 5.22 10.65
C HIS A 124 -0.41 3.76 10.44
N LEU A 125 -1.19 2.97 9.70
CA LEU A 125 -0.88 1.57 9.40
C LEU A 125 0.18 1.49 8.28
N LYS A 126 1.45 1.33 8.65
CA LYS A 126 2.56 1.21 7.70
C LYS A 126 2.62 -0.18 7.05
N GLY A 127 2.97 -0.25 5.77
CA GLY A 127 3.11 -1.54 5.06
C GLY A 127 1.78 -2.26 4.79
N THR A 128 0.66 -1.57 4.98
CA THR A 128 -0.68 -2.11 4.73
C THR A 128 -1.23 -1.64 3.38
N PHE A 129 -1.75 -2.57 2.58
CA PHE A 129 -2.28 -2.29 1.26
C PHE A 129 -3.70 -2.84 1.09
N ALA A 130 -4.56 -2.11 0.37
CA ALA A 130 -5.88 -2.57 -0.02
C ALA A 130 -5.80 -3.40 -1.30
N VAL A 131 -6.49 -4.55 -1.33
CA VAL A 131 -6.70 -5.34 -2.55
C VAL A 131 -8.18 -5.69 -2.65
N THR A 132 -8.85 -5.15 -3.66
CA THR A 132 -10.27 -5.42 -3.89
C THR A 132 -10.46 -6.31 -5.13
N VAL A 133 -11.34 -7.30 -5.06
CA VAL A 133 -11.70 -8.16 -6.20
C VAL A 133 -13.22 -8.24 -6.32
N ALA A 134 -13.73 -8.07 -7.54
CA ALA A 134 -15.14 -8.32 -7.85
C ALA A 134 -15.35 -9.79 -8.23
N ASN A 135 -16.13 -10.50 -7.42
CA ASN A 135 -16.55 -11.86 -7.74
C ASN A 135 -17.89 -12.16 -7.05
N PRO A 136 -18.90 -12.70 -7.75
CA PRO A 136 -20.18 -13.06 -7.12
C PRO A 136 -20.02 -14.12 -6.02
N ASN A 137 -19.04 -15.02 -6.16
CA ASN A 137 -18.78 -16.08 -5.21
C ASN A 137 -17.59 -15.71 -4.31
N LEU A 138 -17.84 -15.63 -2.99
CA LEU A 138 -16.79 -15.31 -2.01
C LEU A 138 -15.59 -16.27 -2.10
N ARG A 139 -15.86 -17.57 -2.25
CA ARG A 139 -14.82 -18.60 -2.37
C ARG A 139 -13.94 -18.39 -3.60
N ALA A 140 -14.56 -18.16 -4.75
CA ALA A 140 -13.83 -17.94 -6.00
C ALA A 140 -13.03 -16.63 -5.93
N GLY A 141 -13.61 -15.55 -5.38
CA GLY A 141 -12.90 -14.29 -5.16
C GLY A 141 -11.72 -14.43 -4.21
N ALA A 142 -11.85 -15.22 -3.15
CA ALA A 142 -10.75 -15.52 -2.23
C ALA A 142 -9.63 -16.30 -2.93
N GLN A 143 -9.97 -17.31 -3.74
CA GLN A 143 -8.98 -18.06 -4.54
C GLN A 143 -8.24 -17.14 -5.51
N THR A 144 -8.95 -16.24 -6.19
CA THR A 144 -8.34 -15.23 -7.06
C THR A 144 -7.35 -14.38 -6.27
N LEU A 145 -7.77 -13.83 -5.12
CA LEU A 145 -6.89 -13.04 -4.26
C LEU A 145 -5.63 -13.83 -3.86
N LEU A 146 -5.78 -15.09 -3.46
CA LEU A 146 -4.64 -15.91 -3.04
C LEU A 146 -3.60 -16.12 -4.13
N GLN A 147 -4.04 -16.19 -5.39
CA GLN A 147 -3.15 -16.40 -6.53
C GLN A 147 -2.46 -15.11 -6.99
N ILE A 148 -3.15 -13.96 -6.90
CA ILE A 148 -2.67 -12.69 -7.46
C ILE A 148 -2.10 -11.73 -6.42
N ALA A 149 -2.23 -12.02 -5.12
CA ALA A 149 -1.82 -11.12 -4.05
C ALA A 149 -0.29 -11.03 -3.94
N GLY A 150 0.25 -9.95 -4.49
CA GLY A 150 1.64 -9.54 -4.32
C GLY A 150 2.35 -9.25 -5.64
N LEU A 151 3.67 -9.04 -5.56
CA LEU A 151 4.55 -8.88 -6.70
C LEU A 151 5.86 -9.64 -6.45
N GLY A 152 6.06 -10.72 -7.20
CA GLY A 152 7.27 -11.55 -7.06
C GLY A 152 7.41 -12.15 -5.65
N LYS A 153 8.54 -11.93 -4.99
CA LYS A 153 8.84 -12.30 -3.59
C LYS A 153 8.12 -11.44 -2.56
N LEU A 154 7.58 -10.28 -2.96
CA LEU A 154 6.65 -9.51 -2.13
C LEU A 154 5.23 -10.05 -2.30
N ARG A 155 5.01 -11.30 -1.88
CA ARG A 155 3.71 -12.00 -1.93
C ARG A 155 3.26 -12.41 -0.55
N THR A 156 1.96 -12.60 -0.35
CA THR A 156 1.48 -13.11 0.94
C THR A 156 1.75 -14.60 1.09
N ASN A 157 2.15 -15.01 2.29
CA ASN A 157 2.41 -16.40 2.66
C ASN A 157 1.51 -16.90 3.80
N ILE A 158 0.77 -16.01 4.46
CA ILE A 158 -0.20 -16.34 5.51
C ILE A 158 -1.56 -15.77 5.11
N ILE A 159 -2.62 -16.53 5.36
CA ILE A 159 -4.01 -16.07 5.24
C ILE A 159 -4.55 -15.87 6.65
N LEU A 160 -5.11 -14.70 6.92
CA LEU A 160 -5.83 -14.41 8.14
C LEU A 160 -7.30 -14.13 7.82
N MET A 161 -8.21 -14.82 8.49
CA MET A 161 -9.65 -14.64 8.31
C MET A 161 -10.38 -14.72 9.64
N GLY A 162 -11.43 -13.94 9.78
CA GLY A 162 -12.30 -14.01 10.95
C GLY A 162 -13.13 -15.30 10.96
N PHE A 163 -13.31 -15.89 12.14
CA PHE A 163 -14.19 -17.03 12.30
C PHE A 163 -15.66 -16.61 12.17
N LYS A 164 -16.44 -17.34 11.37
CA LYS A 164 -17.89 -17.11 11.24
C LYS A 164 -18.59 -17.81 12.41
N GLN A 165 -19.12 -17.04 13.36
CA GLN A 165 -20.01 -17.59 14.39
C GLN A 165 -21.37 -17.92 13.76
N ILE A 166 -21.55 -19.18 13.33
CA ILE A 166 -22.77 -19.69 12.67
C ILE A 166 -23.87 -20.06 13.71
N GLY A 167 -23.53 -20.10 15.00
CA GLY A 167 -24.30 -20.80 16.03
C GLY A 167 -25.70 -20.28 16.39
N HIS A 168 -26.09 -19.05 16.06
CA HIS A 168 -27.35 -18.48 16.59
C HIS A 168 -28.51 -18.33 15.60
N LYS A 169 -28.27 -18.54 14.29
CA LYS A 169 -29.30 -18.37 13.24
C LYS A 169 -29.83 -19.66 12.62
N ILE A 170 -29.22 -20.80 12.91
CA ILE A 170 -29.68 -22.10 12.39
C ILE A 170 -30.76 -22.71 13.32
N ALA A 171 -30.78 -22.36 14.62
CA ALA A 171 -31.76 -22.88 15.56
C ALA A 171 -33.21 -22.43 15.23
N HIS A 172 -33.40 -21.22 14.67
CA HIS A 172 -34.73 -20.69 14.32
C HIS A 172 -35.22 -21.06 12.92
N LEU A 173 -34.46 -21.83 12.13
CA LEU A 173 -34.88 -22.30 10.80
C LEU A 173 -35.17 -23.81 10.79
N LYS A 174 -35.27 -24.41 11.99
CA LYS A 174 -35.58 -25.82 12.19
C LYS A 174 -36.83 -26.05 13.04
N GLU A 175 -37.58 -25.00 13.35
CA GLU A 175 -38.92 -25.06 13.93
C GLU A 175 -39.97 -24.63 12.90
#